data_AF-A0A9E4M2H5-F1
#
_entry.id   AF-A0A9E4M2H5-F1
#
_cell.length_a   1.000
_cell.length_b   1.000
_cell.length_c   1.000
_cell.angle_alpha   90.00
_cell.angle_beta   90.00
_cell.angle_gamma   90.00
#
_symmetry.space_group_name_H-M   'P 1'
#
loop_
_entity.id
_entity.type
_entity.pdbx_description
1 polymer ?
#
loop_
_entity_poly.entity_id
_entity_poly.type
_entity_poly.pdbx_seq_one_letter_code
_entity_poly.pdbx_strand_id
1 'polypeptide(L)'
;MMGAGKTSVGRRLAARLGLPFRDSDEEIEKAAGTSITDFFERFGEEEFRRAEHRVIRRLLQSGPAIIATGGGALMNEATRDRIVHEADTVWLRADP
;
A
#
# COMPACT_ATOMS: atom_id res chain seq x y z
N MET A 1 -6.73 -1.55 10.33
CA MET A 1 -8.13 -1.77 9.90
C MET A 1 -8.14 -2.58 8.60
N MET A 2 -8.13 -3.91 8.72
CA MET A 2 -8.56 -4.78 7.62
C MET A 2 -10.08 -4.61 7.46
N GLY A 3 -10.59 -4.59 6.24
CA GLY A 3 -12.04 -4.50 6.00
C GLY A 3 -12.62 -3.11 5.72
N ALA A 4 -11.85 -2.02 5.75
CA ALA A 4 -12.36 -0.67 5.39
C ALA A 4 -12.76 -0.49 3.90
N GLY A 5 -12.74 -1.57 3.10
CA GLY A 5 -13.17 -1.54 1.70
C GLY A 5 -12.15 -1.00 0.69
N LYS A 6 -10.91 -0.68 1.08
CA LYS A 6 -9.86 -0.12 0.20
C LYS A 6 -9.69 -0.88 -1.11
N THR A 7 -9.54 -2.20 -1.05
CA THR A 7 -9.38 -3.04 -2.24
C THR A 7 -10.63 -3.02 -3.13
N SER A 8 -11.82 -3.08 -2.53
CA SER A 8 -13.10 -3.08 -3.28
C SER A 8 -13.38 -1.73 -3.95
N VAL A 9 -13.25 -0.63 -3.20
CA VAL A 9 -13.42 0.74 -3.71
C VAL A 9 -12.34 1.06 -4.73
N GLY A 10 -11.08 0.74 -4.44
CA GLY A 10 -9.94 1.00 -5.31
C GLY A 10 -10.05 0.28 -6.65
N ARG A 11 -10.42 -1.00 -6.68
CA ARG A 11 -10.65 -1.74 -7.94
C ARG A 11 -11.75 -1.12 -8.79
N ARG A 12 -12.86 -0.69 -8.17
CA ARG A 12 -13.97 -0.03 -8.88
C ARG A 12 -13.57 1.34 -9.43
N LEU A 13 -12.78 2.10 -8.68
CA LEU A 13 -12.27 3.40 -9.12
C LEU A 13 -11.28 3.25 -10.27
N ALA A 14 -10.34 2.31 -10.15
CA ALA A 14 -9.37 1.98 -11.19
C ALA A 14 -10.07 1.61 -12.51
N ALA A 15 -11.07 0.74 -12.46
CA ALA A 15 -11.86 0.35 -13.62
C ALA A 15 -12.60 1.54 -14.26
N ARG A 16 -13.16 2.45 -13.45
CA ARG A 16 -13.84 3.67 -13.97
C ARG A 16 -12.89 4.66 -14.63
N LEU A 17 -11.65 4.75 -14.14
CA LEU A 17 -10.65 5.67 -14.66
C LEU A 17 -9.77 5.07 -15.76
N GLY A 18 -9.92 3.77 -16.05
CA GLY A 18 -9.02 3.07 -16.97
C GLY A 18 -7.58 2.97 -16.46
N LEU A 19 -7.39 2.99 -15.14
CA LEU A 19 -6.08 2.95 -14.51
C LEU A 19 -5.77 1.56 -13.92
N PRO A 20 -4.47 1.20 -13.77
CA PRO A 20 -4.08 0.02 -13.00
C PRO A 20 -4.49 0.14 -11.53
N PHE A 21 -4.83 -1.00 -10.92
CA PHE A 21 -4.99 -1.13 -9.47
C PHE A 21 -3.80 -1.89 -8.88
N ARG A 22 -3.26 -1.42 -7.75
CA ARG A 22 -2.17 -2.06 -7.01
C ARG A 22 -2.51 -2.11 -5.53
N ASP A 23 -2.29 -3.25 -4.89
CA ASP A 23 -2.37 -3.40 -3.44
C ASP A 23 -0.93 -3.47 -2.90
N SER A 24 -0.55 -2.56 -2.00
CA SER A 24 0.83 -2.50 -1.51
C SER A 24 1.23 -3.77 -0.78
N ASP A 25 0.30 -4.41 -0.08
CA ASP A 25 0.59 -5.63 0.69
C ASP A 25 0.90 -6.78 -0.29
N GLU A 26 0.09 -6.95 -1.33
CA GLU A 26 0.37 -7.92 -2.41
C GLU A 26 1.71 -7.64 -3.12
N GLU A 27 2.06 -6.37 -3.34
CA GLU A 27 3.32 -5.99 -4.00
C GLU A 27 4.54 -6.22 -3.08
N ILE A 28 4.38 -6.09 -1.75
CA ILE A 28 5.39 -6.47 -0.77
C ILE A 28 5.61 -7.98 -0.79
N GLU A 29 4.55 -8.78 -0.75
CA GLU A 29 4.65 -10.25 -0.80
C GLU A 29 5.32 -10.72 -2.10
N LYS A 30 4.93 -10.14 -3.24
CA LYS A 30 5.57 -10.42 -4.55
C LYS A 30 7.05 -10.09 -4.54
N ALA A 31 7.45 -8.96 -3.93
CA ALA A 31 8.85 -8.56 -3.86
C ALA A 31 9.66 -9.41 -2.88
N ALA A 32 9.04 -9.87 -1.79
CA ALA A 32 9.66 -10.67 -0.75
C ALA A 32 9.71 -12.17 -1.07
N GLY A 33 8.82 -12.66 -1.94
CA GLY A 33 8.68 -14.09 -2.26
C GLY A 33 8.11 -14.93 -1.11
N THR A 34 7.49 -14.29 -0.12
CA THR A 34 6.93 -14.92 1.08
C THR A 34 5.76 -14.06 1.59
N SER A 35 4.90 -14.63 2.44
CA SER A 35 3.77 -13.87 3.00
C SER A 35 4.28 -12.76 3.92
N ILE A 36 3.46 -11.72 4.13
CA ILE A 36 3.80 -10.67 5.10
C ILE A 36 3.98 -11.25 6.50
N THR A 37 3.15 -12.22 6.90
CA THR A 37 3.25 -12.89 8.20
C THR A 37 4.61 -13.56 8.37
N ASP A 38 5.01 -14.42 7.42
CA ASP A 38 6.30 -15.10 7.46
C ASP A 38 7.48 -14.13 7.39
N PHE A 39 7.34 -13.05 6.61
CA PHE A 39 8.35 -11.99 6.54
C PHE A 39 8.54 -11.34 7.91
N PHE A 40 7.44 -10.99 8.57
CA PHE A 40 7.45 -10.34 9.87
C PHE A 40 8.04 -11.24 10.95
N GLU A 41 7.69 -12.53 10.96
CA GLU A 41 8.25 -13.52 11.88
C GLU A 41 9.76 -13.71 11.70
N ARG A 42 10.26 -13.63 10.46
CA ARG A 42 11.66 -13.87 10.14
C ARG A 42 12.56 -12.64 10.29
N PHE A 43 12.05 -11.46 9.92
CA PHE A 43 12.86 -10.24 9.79
C PHE A 43 12.44 -9.12 10.75
N GLY A 44 11.26 -9.24 11.38
CA GLY A 44 10.73 -8.25 12.31
C GLY A 44 10.12 -7.02 11.64
N GLU A 45 9.54 -6.15 12.48
CA GLU A 45 8.81 -4.96 12.03
C GLU A 45 9.71 -3.96 11.29
N GLU A 46 10.92 -3.72 11.78
CA GLU A 46 11.80 -2.69 11.21
C GLU A 46 12.10 -2.97 9.73
N GLU A 47 12.47 -4.22 9.40
CA GLU A 47 12.73 -4.62 8.02
C GLU A 47 11.45 -4.62 7.17
N PHE A 48 10.29 -4.95 7.77
CA PHE A 48 9.01 -4.83 7.08
C PHE A 48 8.73 -3.38 6.68
N ARG A 49 8.93 -2.41 7.59
CA ARG A 49 8.76 -0.98 7.30
C ARG A 49 9.72 -0.48 6.23
N ARG A 50 10.97 -0.95 6.24
CA ARG A 50 11.95 -0.64 5.18
C ARG A 50 11.50 -1.22 3.83
N ALA A 51 10.98 -2.44 3.79
CA ALA A 51 10.45 -3.06 2.58
C ALA A 51 9.20 -2.32 2.07
N GLU A 52 8.25 -2.02 2.95
CA GLU A 52 7.04 -1.23 2.68
C GLU A 52 7.40 0.12 2.05
N HIS A 53 8.35 0.85 2.63
CA HIS A 53 8.82 2.13 2.08
C HIS A 53 9.38 1.99 0.66
N ARG A 54 10.18 0.95 0.39
CA ARG A 54 10.75 0.69 -0.95
C ARG A 54 9.68 0.34 -1.98
N VAL A 55 8.67 -0.44 -1.59
CA VAL A 55 7.58 -0.83 -2.47
C VAL A 55 6.68 0.37 -2.79
N ILE A 56 6.25 1.12 -1.77
CA ILE A 56 5.48 2.35 -1.98
C ILE A 56 6.24 3.31 -2.88
N ARG A 57 7.55 3.47 -2.69
CA ARG A 57 8.37 4.29 -3.59
C ARG A 57 8.23 3.88 -5.04
N ARG A 58 8.40 2.59 -5.30
CA ARG A 58 8.37 2.05 -6.65
C ARG A 58 6.99 2.25 -7.27
N LEU A 59 5.92 2.05 -6.49
CA LEU A 59 4.55 2.22 -6.98
C LEU A 59 4.26 3.67 -7.37
N LEU A 60 4.63 4.64 -6.53
CA LEU A 60 4.48 6.08 -6.82
C LEU A 60 5.24 6.50 -8.10
N GLN A 61 6.39 5.87 -8.36
CA GLN A 61 7.23 6.16 -9.53
C GLN A 61 6.87 5.38 -10.79
N SER A 62 5.92 4.42 -10.71
CA SER A 62 5.56 3.54 -11.84
C SER A 62 4.50 4.14 -12.78
N GLY A 63 4.11 5.41 -12.56
CA GLY A 63 3.10 6.12 -13.33
C GLY A 63 1.70 6.06 -12.70
N PRO A 64 0.67 6.58 -13.39
CA PRO A 64 -0.68 6.71 -12.84
C PRO A 64 -1.30 5.35 -12.47
N ALA A 65 -1.72 5.20 -11.21
CA ALA A 65 -2.38 4.00 -10.71
C ALA A 65 -3.24 4.33 -9.48
N ILE A 66 -4.22 3.46 -9.20
CA ILE A 66 -4.91 3.45 -7.90
C ILE A 66 -4.18 2.48 -6.98
N ILE A 67 -3.64 3.00 -5.88
CA ILE A 67 -2.87 2.23 -4.91
C ILE A 67 -3.71 2.08 -3.62
N ALA A 68 -4.02 0.84 -3.24
CA ALA A 68 -4.50 0.53 -1.90
C ALA A 68 -3.30 0.29 -1.00
N THR A 69 -3.16 1.09 0.05
CA THR A 69 -2.06 0.93 1.02
C THR A 69 -2.47 0.01 2.16
N GLY A 70 -1.48 -0.71 2.71
CA GLY A 70 -1.59 -1.46 3.95
C GLY A 70 -2.02 -0.57 5.12
N GLY A 71 -2.63 -1.19 6.14
CA GLY A 71 -3.19 -0.46 7.28
C GLY A 71 -2.17 0.37 8.09
N GLY A 72 -0.89 0.04 7.98
CA GLY A 72 0.20 0.72 8.67
C GLY A 72 1.08 1.61 7.78
N ALA A 73 0.82 1.70 6.46
CA ALA A 73 1.73 2.36 5.53
C ALA A 73 2.00 3.85 5.85
N LEU A 74 1.03 4.54 6.46
CA LEU A 74 1.15 5.94 6.89
C LEU A 74 1.78 6.12 8.28
N MET A 75 2.12 5.03 8.99
CA MET A 75 2.77 5.09 10.31
C MET A 75 4.24 5.49 10.21
N ASN A 76 4.91 5.13 9.12
CA ASN A 76 6.26 5.60 8.83
C ASN A 76 6.20 7.03 8.25
N GLU A 77 6.86 7.98 8.91
CA GLU A 77 6.88 9.39 8.50
C GLU A 77 7.41 9.59 7.08
N ALA A 78 8.55 8.99 6.74
CA ALA A 78 9.12 9.14 5.39
C ALA A 78 8.22 8.55 4.29
N THR A 79 7.49 7.47 4.57
CA THR A 79 6.50 6.92 3.63
C THR A 79 5.29 7.84 3.50
N ARG A 80 4.77 8.35 4.62
CA ARG A 80 3.63 9.26 4.65
C ARG A 80 3.92 10.55 3.88
N ASP A 81 5.04 11.20 4.16
CA ASP A 81 5.40 12.47 3.52
C ASP A 81 5.46 12.31 2.01
N ARG A 82 6.01 11.20 1.54
CA ARG A 82 6.07 10.91 0.11
C ARG A 82 4.73 10.63 -0.51
N ILE A 83 3.86 9.86 0.15
CA ILE A 83 2.49 9.64 -0.33
C ILE A 83 1.76 10.97 -0.46
N VAL A 84 1.87 11.84 0.54
CA VAL A 84 1.18 13.16 0.56
C VAL A 84 1.76 14.11 -0.50
N HIS A 85 3.05 14.05 -0.79
CA HIS A 85 3.69 14.91 -1.79
C HIS A 85 3.57 14.40 -3.24
N GLU A 86 3.54 13.08 -3.44
CA GLU A 86 3.60 12.46 -4.78
C GLU A 86 2.23 11.96 -5.27
N ALA A 87 1.19 11.90 -4.42
CA ALA A 87 -0.11 11.35 -4.79
C ALA A 87 -1.32 12.02 -4.10
N ASP A 88 -2.44 12.04 -4.82
CA ASP A 88 -3.75 12.36 -4.23
C ASP A 88 -4.15 11.27 -3.23
N THR A 89 -4.31 11.66 -1.97
CA THR A 89 -4.54 10.72 -0.86
C THR A 89 -5.99 10.76 -0.40
N VAL A 90 -6.66 9.61 -0.40
CA VAL A 90 -8.05 9.46 0.06
C VAL A 90 -8.11 8.54 1.27
N TRP A 91 -8.66 9.04 2.38
CA TRP A 91 -8.93 8.22 3.55
C TRP A 91 -10.35 7.65 3.51
N LEU A 92 -10.47 6.33 3.50
CA LEU A 92 -11.75 5.63 3.57
C LEU A 92 -12.08 5.28 5.02
N ARG A 93 -13.14 5.90 5.55
CA ARG A 93 -13.71 5.59 6.86
C ARG A 93 -14.95 4.71 6.66
N ALA A 94 -14.97 3.57 7.33
CA ALA A 94 -16.14 2.69 7.43
C ALA A 94 -16.53 2.58 8.91
N ASP A 95 -17.83 2.61 9.18
CA ASP A 95 -18.34 2.38 10.53
C ASP A 95 -18.26 0.86 10.85
N PRO A 96 -18.13 0.47 12.14
CA PRO A 96 -18.00 -0.93 12.57
C PRO A 96 -19.18 -1.82 12.19
#